data_AF-A0A8S3W854-F1
#
_entry.id   AF-A0A8S3W854-F1
#
_cell.length_a   1.000
_cell.length_b   1.000
_cell.length_c   1.000
_cell.angle_alpha   90.00
_cell.angle_beta   90.00
_cell.angle_gamma   90.00
#
_symmetry.space_group_name_H-M   'P 1'
#
loop_
_entity.id
_entity.type
_entity.pdbx_description
1 polymer ?
#
loop_
_entity_poly.entity_id
_entity_poly.type
_entity_poly.pdbx_seq_one_letter_code
_entity_poly.pdbx_strand_id
1 'polypeptide(L)'
;MFYVLTQLHKEFVALRLVSWNYLEAGHGKGAPDGLGAVLKRKSDRIVKQGEDIGTFQKFVKVFQTNEPHITIEIVSNDEIVPN
;
A
#
# COMPACT_ATOMS: atom_id res chain seq x y z
N MET A 1 -16.23 2.96 14.27
CA MET A 1 -16.34 1.59 13.74
C MET A 1 -15.59 0.54 14.55
N PHE A 2 -14.36 0.79 15.01
CA PHE A 2 -13.62 -0.16 15.87
C PHE A 2 -14.46 -0.72 17.03
N TYR A 3 -15.16 0.14 17.77
CA TYR A 3 -16.06 -0.28 18.85
C TYR A 3 -17.19 -1.22 18.37
N VAL A 4 -17.78 -0.98 17.21
CA VAL A 4 -18.83 -1.84 16.63
C VAL A 4 -18.28 -3.24 16.34
N LEU A 5 -17.06 -3.35 15.80
CA LEU A 5 -16.38 -4.64 15.59
C LEU A 5 -16.16 -5.39 16.90
N THR A 6 -15.80 -4.67 17.97
CA THR A 6 -15.67 -5.28 19.30
C THR A 6 -16.99 -5.73 19.90
N GLN A 7 -18.15 -5.32 19.37
CA GLN A 7 -19.45 -5.84 19.82
C GLN A 7 -19.94 -7.00 18.94
N LEU A 8 -19.52 -7.10 17.68
CA LEU A 8 -19.98 -8.15 16.76
C LEU A 8 -19.68 -9.58 17.25
N HIS A 9 -18.57 -9.80 17.94
CA HIS A 9 -18.25 -11.13 18.49
C HIS A 9 -19.23 -11.58 19.58
N LYS A 10 -19.93 -10.63 20.24
CA LYS A 10 -20.91 -10.94 21.30
C LYS A 10 -22.24 -11.39 20.72
N GLU A 11 -22.60 -10.89 19.54
CA GLU A 11 -23.88 -11.18 18.90
C GLU A 11 -23.78 -12.30 17.86
N PHE A 12 -22.61 -12.48 17.24
CA PHE A 12 -22.38 -13.49 16.21
C PHE A 12 -21.28 -14.47 16.62
N VAL A 13 -21.65 -15.49 17.40
CA VAL A 13 -20.71 -16.49 17.95
C VAL A 13 -19.98 -17.31 16.86
N ALA A 14 -20.56 -17.44 15.66
CA ALA A 14 -19.95 -18.15 14.54
C ALA A 14 -18.96 -17.29 13.71
N LEU A 15 -18.80 -16.02 14.04
CA LEU A 15 -17.96 -15.07 13.31
C LEU A 15 -16.48 -15.36 13.57
N ARG A 16 -15.75 -15.84 12.56
CA ARG A 16 -14.34 -16.26 12.70
C ARG A 16 -13.31 -15.21 12.32
N LEU A 17 -13.67 -14.28 11.43
CA LEU A 17 -12.78 -13.25 10.92
C LEU A 17 -13.59 -12.02 10.56
N VAL A 18 -13.10 -10.84 10.94
CA VAL A 18 -13.62 -9.57 10.47
C VAL A 18 -12.46 -8.69 10.05
N SER A 19 -12.51 -8.21 8.82
CA SER A 19 -11.63 -7.16 8.35
C SER A 19 -12.41 -5.85 8.29
N TRP A 20 -11.78 -4.77 8.76
CA TRP A 20 -12.31 -3.43 8.61
C TRP A 20 -11.27 -2.57 7.91
N ASN A 21 -11.61 -2.14 6.71
CA ASN A 21 -10.81 -1.18 5.98
C ASN A 21 -11.28 0.23 6.38
N TYR A 22 -10.44 0.93 7.14
CA TYR A 22 -10.70 2.33 7.46
C TYR A 22 -10.37 3.18 6.23
N LEU A 23 -11.42 3.66 5.55
CA LEU A 23 -11.34 4.80 4.65
C LEU A 23 -11.81 6.02 5.43
N GLU A 24 -10.91 6.94 5.73
CA GLU A 24 -11.26 8.21 6.37
C GLU A 24 -12.23 8.97 5.45
N ALA A 25 -13.42 9.29 5.94
CA ALA A 25 -14.37 10.14 5.25
C ALA A 25 -13.91 11.60 5.38
N GLY A 26 -12.99 12.03 4.51
CA GLY A 26 -12.56 13.42 4.43
C GLY A 26 -11.25 13.61 3.67
N HIS A 27 -11.31 14.26 2.50
CA HIS A 27 -10.15 14.78 1.77
C HIS A 27 -9.12 13.78 1.20
N GLY A 28 -9.58 12.62 0.71
CA GLY A 28 -8.86 11.88 -0.34
C GLY A 28 -7.43 11.44 -0.01
N LYS A 29 -7.06 11.38 1.28
CA LYS A 29 -5.76 10.93 1.76
C LYS A 29 -5.95 9.70 2.63
N GLY A 30 -5.91 8.52 2.03
CA GLY A 30 -5.98 7.23 2.71
C GLY A 30 -4.60 6.66 3.03
N ALA A 31 -4.58 5.45 3.58
CA ALA A 31 -3.35 4.66 3.74
C ALA A 31 -2.49 4.54 2.45
N PRO A 32 -3.08 4.45 1.22
CA PRO A 32 -2.32 4.48 -0.02
C PRO A 32 -1.47 5.75 -0.20
N ASP A 33 -1.94 6.91 0.26
CA ASP A 33 -1.20 8.18 0.18
C ASP A 33 0.02 8.18 1.09
N GLY A 34 -0.07 7.52 2.25
CA GLY A 34 1.06 7.29 3.14
C GLY A 34 2.16 6.48 2.47
N LEU A 35 1.80 5.36 1.82
CA LEU A 35 2.71 4.55 1.01
C LEU A 35 3.31 5.36 -0.14
N GLY A 36 2.48 6.08 -0.91
CA GLY A 36 2.92 6.96 -1.99
C GLY A 36 3.89 8.04 -1.51
N ALA A 37 3.65 8.65 -0.35
CA ALA A 37 4.52 9.66 0.24
C ALA A 37 5.86 9.08 0.73
N VAL A 38 5.89 7.84 1.23
CA VAL A 38 7.14 7.15 1.59
C VAL A 38 7.95 6.85 0.33
N LEU A 39 7.32 6.27 -0.69
CA LEU A 39 7.96 5.98 -1.98
C LEU A 39 8.53 7.26 -2.59
N LYS A 40 7.73 8.33 -2.69
CA LYS A 40 8.19 9.61 -3.24
C LYS A 40 9.38 10.18 -2.48
N ARG A 41 9.29 10.28 -1.15
CA ARG A 41 10.38 10.87 -0.32
C ARG A 41 11.67 10.05 -0.43
N LYS A 42 11.57 8.73 -0.54
CA LYS A 42 12.72 7.85 -0.72
C LYS A 42 13.34 8.04 -2.10
N SER A 43 12.55 8.11 -3.16
CA SER A 43 13.03 8.43 -4.52
C SER A 43 13.73 9.79 -4.56
N ASP A 44 13.10 10.83 -3.99
CA ASP A 44 13.68 12.18 -3.92
C ASP A 44 15.05 12.17 -3.22
N ARG A 45 15.19 11.37 -2.15
CA ARG A 45 16.47 11.20 -1.44
C ARG A 45 17.54 10.52 -2.28
N ILE A 46 17.19 9.45 -3.00
CA ILE A 46 18.12 8.69 -3.82
C ILE A 46 18.60 9.51 -5.03
N VAL A 47 17.68 10.24 -5.68
CA VAL A 47 18.02 11.19 -6.73
C VAL A 47 18.93 12.29 -6.21
N LYS A 48 18.65 12.83 -5.02
CA LYS A 48 19.52 13.82 -4.37
C LYS A 48 20.92 13.27 -4.05
N GLN A 49 21.07 11.96 -3.87
CA GLN A 49 22.34 11.28 -3.65
C GLN A 49 23.12 11.00 -4.95
N GLY A 50 22.56 11.35 -6.12
CA GLY A 50 23.21 11.23 -7.43
C GLY A 50 22.81 10.00 -8.23
N GLU A 51 21.86 9.20 -7.74
CA GLU A 51 21.35 8.04 -8.47
C GLU A 51 20.10 8.37 -9.29
N ASP A 52 20.09 8.03 -10.58
CA ASP A 52 18.95 8.26 -11.47
C ASP A 52 17.89 7.15 -11.39
N ILE A 53 16.63 7.53 -11.18
CA ILE A 53 15.44 6.65 -11.18
C ILE A 53 14.51 7.02 -12.36
N GLY A 54 15.05 7.11 -13.57
CA GLY A 54 14.30 7.52 -14.76
C GLY A 54 13.37 6.46 -15.37
N THR A 55 13.40 5.20 -14.90
CA THR A 55 12.56 4.12 -15.44
C THR A 55 11.85 3.34 -14.34
N PHE A 56 10.70 2.74 -14.67
CA PHE A 56 9.95 1.90 -13.76
C PHE A 56 10.78 0.72 -13.23
N GLN A 57 11.58 0.07 -14.09
CA GLN A 57 12.42 -1.05 -13.69
C GLN A 57 13.51 -0.64 -12.69
N LYS A 58 14.13 0.53 -12.90
CA LYS A 58 15.08 1.10 -11.94
C LYS A 58 14.39 1.42 -10.62
N PHE A 59 13.20 2.01 -10.66
CA PHE A 59 12.38 2.26 -9.47
C PHE A 59 12.14 0.97 -8.68
N VAL A 60 11.59 -0.07 -9.32
CA VAL A 60 11.30 -1.35 -8.64
C VAL A 60 12.56 -1.94 -8.02
N LYS A 61 13.66 -2.00 -8.78
CA LYS A 61 14.94 -2.54 -8.29
C LYS A 61 15.44 -1.80 -7.05
N VAL A 62 15.38 -0.48 -7.07
CA VAL A 62 15.80 0.38 -5.96
C VAL A 62 14.97 0.11 -4.70
N PHE A 63 13.66 0.00 -4.82
CA PHE A 63 12.78 -0.24 -3.67
C PHE A 63 12.87 -1.67 -3.14
N GLN A 64 12.96 -2.67 -4.00
CA GLN A 64 13.19 -4.06 -3.58
C GLN A 64 14.53 -4.23 -2.83
N THR A 65 15.56 -3.46 -3.21
CA THR A 65 16.88 -3.52 -2.58
C THR A 65 16.93 -2.77 -1.25
N ASN A 66 16.28 -1.61 -1.17
CA ASN A 66 16.45 -0.67 -0.06
C ASN A 66 15.31 -0.69 0.97
N GLU A 67 14.16 -1.27 0.65
CA GLU A 67 12.96 -1.25 1.48
C GLU A 67 12.30 -2.64 1.53
N PRO A 68 12.84 -3.59 2.32
CA PRO A 68 12.34 -4.97 2.37
C PRO A 68 10.92 -5.09 2.93
N HIS A 69 10.39 -4.02 3.55
CA HIS A 69 9.04 -3.96 4.08
C HIS A 69 7.99 -3.53 3.04
N ILE A 70 8.42 -3.14 1.84
CA ILE A 70 7.52 -2.76 0.74
C ILE A 70 7.52 -3.89 -0.28
N THR A 71 6.38 -4.57 -0.39
CA THR A 71 6.14 -5.54 -1.46
C THR A 71 5.68 -4.79 -2.72
N ILE A 72 6.36 -5.04 -3.84
CA ILE A 72 5.97 -4.51 -5.15
C ILE A 72 5.55 -5.69 -6.03
N GLU A 73 4.30 -5.70 -6.44
CA GLU A 73 3.76 -6.65 -7.42
C GLU A 73 3.64 -5.94 -8.77
N ILE A 74 4.23 -6.53 -9.81
CA ILE A 74 4.14 -6.04 -11.18
C ILE A 74 3.11 -6.91 -11.89
N VAL A 75 2.05 -6.30 -12.39
CA VAL A 75 1.00 -6.98 -13.15
C VAL A 75 1.19 -6.66 -14.62
N SER A 76 1.26 -7.70 -15.46
CA SER A 76 1.31 -7.54 -16.92
C SER A 76 -0.10 -7.37 -17.50
N ASN A 77 -0.23 -6.74 -18.67
CA ASN A 77 -1.55 -6.57 -19.30
C ASN A 77 -2.23 -7.92 -19.61
N ASP A 78 -1.45 -8.97 -19.83
CA ASP A 78 -1.96 -10.32 -20.09
C ASP A 78 -2.57 -10.98 -18.83
N GLU A 79 -2.23 -10.48 -17.65
CA GLU A 79 -2.79 -10.91 -16.36
C GLU A 79 -4.06 -10.13 -15.99
N ILE A 80 -4.33 -9.02 -16.67
CA ILE A 80 -5.54 -8.21 -16.47
C ILE A 80 -6.66 -8.85 -17.30
N VAL A 81 -7.31 -9.86 -16.73
CA VAL A 81 -8.50 -10.47 -17.36
C VAL A 81 -9.63 -9.44 -17.35
N PRO A 82 -10.20 -9.05 -18.50
CA PRO A 82 -11.40 -8.22 -18.52
C PRO A 82 -12.56 -9.02 -17.93
N ASN A 83 -13.25 -8.45 -16.94
CA ASN A 83 -14.53 -8.99 -16.43
C ASN A 83 -15.63 -8.90 -17.50
#